data_AF-S5LTJ8-F1
#
_entry.id   AF-S5LTJ8-F1
#
_cell.length_a   1.000
_cell.length_b   1.000
_cell.length_c   1.000
_cell.angle_alpha   90.00
_cell.angle_beta   90.00
_cell.angle_gamma   90.00
#
_symmetry.space_group_name_H-M   'P 1'
#
loop_
_entity.id
_entity.type
_entity.pdbx_description
1 polymer ?
#
loop_
_entity_poly.entity_id
_entity_poly.type
_entity_poly.pdbx_seq_one_letter_code
_entity_poly.pdbx_strand_id
1 'polypeptide(L)'
;MLVKSDFYKEIEAEFKIISEKEHLGSGGTPVNNLNTKMFYLSKHQFNSYLEFDQAIVTEIASTLQSLEDIIVKKALTYQELARDSFNEDIDPQKWIDYAQNEAQKLSYEMYNDKEIKYLRHFHIVWLTWVFCDEELKKLRIKASRDLYHHIGKVEKDYVKKRTEILKSKKDEEKW
;
A
#
# COMPACT_ATOMS: atom_id res chain seq x y z
N MET A 1 23.16 -26.09 19.07
CA MET A 1 23.08 -26.52 17.67
C MET A 1 21.98 -25.66 17.04
N LEU A 2 22.29 -24.86 16.01
CA LEU A 2 21.30 -24.06 15.28
C LEU A 2 20.54 -25.02 14.37
N VAL A 3 19.37 -25.49 14.81
CA VAL A 3 18.66 -26.53 14.11
C VAL A 3 17.53 -25.93 13.29
N LYS A 4 17.76 -25.73 11.98
CA LYS A 4 16.73 -25.34 11.02
C LYS A 4 15.82 -26.56 10.76
N SER A 5 14.52 -26.42 10.99
CA SER A 5 13.52 -27.40 10.56
C SER A 5 13.41 -27.42 9.03
N ASP A 6 12.86 -28.50 8.47
CA ASP A 6 12.58 -28.55 7.03
C ASP A 6 11.46 -27.57 6.65
N PHE A 7 10.49 -27.36 7.53
CA PHE A 7 9.46 -26.32 7.38
C PHE A 7 10.06 -24.92 7.20
N TYR A 8 11.01 -24.52 8.06
CA TYR A 8 11.69 -23.23 7.93
C TYR A 8 12.44 -23.10 6.59
N LYS A 9 13.07 -24.17 6.09
CA LYS A 9 13.78 -24.13 4.80
C LYS A 9 12.80 -23.94 3.64
N GLU A 10 11.63 -24.57 3.69
CA GLU A 10 10.58 -24.38 2.70
C GLU A 10 10.08 -22.92 2.72
N ILE A 11 9.80 -22.37 3.90
CA ILE A 11 9.41 -20.96 4.07
C ILE A 11 10.50 -20.00 3.57
N GLU A 12 11.77 -20.24 3.92
CA GLU A 12 12.92 -19.43 3.48
C GLU A 12 13.07 -19.44 1.94
N ALA A 13 12.83 -20.60 1.30
CA ALA A 13 12.85 -20.72 -0.15
C ALA A 13 11.69 -19.98 -0.83
N GLU A 14 10.46 -20.09 -0.29
CA GLU A 14 9.30 -19.36 -0.81
C GLU A 14 9.46 -17.83 -0.65
N PHE A 15 9.98 -17.36 0.49
CA PHE A 15 10.28 -15.93 0.69
C PHE A 15 11.29 -15.39 -0.31
N LYS A 16 12.32 -16.19 -0.64
CA LYS A 16 13.31 -15.82 -1.65
C LYS A 16 12.64 -15.61 -3.02
N ILE A 17 11.77 -16.54 -3.42
CA ILE A 17 11.00 -16.46 -4.68
C ILE A 17 10.18 -15.16 -4.74
N ILE A 18 9.44 -14.83 -3.66
CA ILE A 18 8.68 -13.57 -3.56
C ILE A 18 9.61 -12.37 -3.70
N SER A 19 10.70 -12.34 -2.93
CA SER A 19 11.60 -11.19 -2.89
C SER A 19 12.34 -10.92 -4.21
N GLU A 20 12.72 -11.97 -4.95
CA GLU A 20 13.45 -11.85 -6.21
C GLU A 20 12.54 -11.35 -7.34
N LYS A 21 11.30 -11.86 -7.42
CA LYS A 21 10.36 -11.49 -8.48
C LYS A 21 9.70 -10.13 -8.25
N GLU A 22 9.60 -9.66 -7.01
CA GLU A 22 8.97 -8.37 -6.70
C GLU A 22 9.90 -7.16 -6.80
N HIS A 23 11.16 -7.36 -7.21
CA HIS A 23 12.19 -6.30 -7.25
C HIS A 23 12.12 -5.40 -6.01
N LEU A 24 12.08 -6.02 -4.82
CA LEU A 24 11.97 -5.29 -3.56
C LEU A 24 13.18 -4.37 -3.41
N GLY A 25 12.99 -3.09 -3.73
CA GLY A 25 13.94 -2.04 -3.40
C GLY A 25 14.20 -2.04 -1.89
N SER A 26 15.40 -1.59 -1.50
CA SER A 26 15.95 -1.60 -0.14
C SER A 26 15.25 -0.66 0.87
N GLY A 27 13.95 -0.45 0.74
CA GLY A 27 13.09 0.23 1.72
C GLY A 27 12.47 -0.75 2.72
N GLY A 28 12.05 -0.23 3.88
CA GLY A 28 11.35 -1.00 4.90
C GLY A 28 9.96 -1.43 4.41
N THR A 29 9.88 -2.62 3.82
CA THR A 29 8.62 -3.26 3.43
C THR A 29 8.23 -4.34 4.45
N PRO A 30 6.93 -4.62 4.63
CA PRO A 30 6.43 -5.77 5.39
C PRO A 30 7.15 -7.10 5.11
N VAL A 31 7.46 -7.41 3.85
CA VAL A 31 8.24 -8.60 3.45
C VAL A 31 9.67 -8.53 4.00
N ASN A 32 10.37 -7.40 3.84
CA ASN A 32 11.72 -7.20 4.37
C ASN A 32 11.76 -7.25 5.91
N ASN A 33 10.73 -6.71 6.56
CA ASN A 33 10.59 -6.75 8.01
C ASN A 33 10.37 -8.19 8.50
N LEU A 34 9.49 -8.96 7.84
CA LEU A 34 9.25 -10.36 8.18
C LEU A 34 10.50 -11.22 7.95
N ASN A 35 11.21 -11.03 6.82
CA ASN A 35 12.50 -11.67 6.57
C ASN A 35 13.52 -11.38 7.68
N THR A 36 13.60 -10.12 8.12
CA THR A 36 14.48 -9.70 9.21
C THR A 36 14.09 -10.37 10.53
N LYS A 37 12.80 -10.41 10.87
CA LYS A 37 12.31 -11.07 12.09
C LYS A 37 12.55 -12.57 12.06
N MET A 38 12.30 -13.23 10.93
CA MET A 38 12.61 -14.65 10.73
C MET A 38 14.11 -14.94 10.88
N PHE A 39 14.97 -14.06 10.36
CA PHE A 39 16.41 -14.18 10.57
C PHE A 39 16.76 -14.13 12.05
N TYR A 40 16.18 -13.20 12.83
CA TYR A 40 16.40 -13.15 14.27
C TYR A 40 15.82 -14.36 15.00
N LEU A 41 14.62 -14.82 14.64
CA LEU A 41 14.05 -16.07 15.17
C LEU A 41 15.01 -17.24 14.94
N SER A 42 15.63 -17.34 13.76
CA SER A 42 16.63 -18.39 13.49
C SER A 42 17.85 -18.35 14.40
N LYS A 43 18.13 -17.23 15.08
CA LYS A 43 19.23 -17.08 16.06
C LYS A 43 18.83 -17.40 17.49
N HIS A 44 17.54 -17.46 17.80
CA HIS A 44 17.06 -17.80 19.14
C HIS A 44 17.27 -19.29 19.45
N GLN A 45 17.44 -19.61 20.73
CA GLN A 45 17.48 -20.99 21.21
C GLN A 45 16.06 -21.45 21.49
N PHE A 46 15.63 -22.50 20.79
CA PHE A 46 14.35 -23.17 21.00
C PHE A 46 14.59 -24.56 21.60
N ASN A 47 13.65 -25.06 22.40
CA ASN A 47 13.75 -26.37 23.03
C ASN A 47 13.37 -27.50 22.08
N SER A 48 12.69 -27.19 20.96
CA SER A 48 12.33 -28.16 19.92
C SER A 48 12.12 -27.49 18.56
N TYR A 49 12.10 -28.29 17.49
CA TYR A 49 11.70 -27.82 16.16
C TYR A 49 10.26 -27.31 16.11
N LEU A 50 9.34 -27.97 16.83
CA LEU A 50 7.95 -27.58 16.86
C LEU A 50 7.76 -26.18 17.46
N GLU A 51 8.50 -25.87 18.52
CA GLU A 51 8.49 -24.54 19.14
C GLU A 51 9.02 -23.46 18.19
N PHE A 52 10.07 -23.77 17.43
CA PHE A 52 10.62 -22.89 16.40
C PHE A 52 9.63 -22.67 15.24
N ASP A 53 9.03 -23.74 14.71
CA ASP A 53 8.04 -23.69 13.62
C ASP A 53 6.81 -22.89 14.04
N GLN A 54 6.34 -23.09 15.28
CA GLN A 54 5.23 -22.31 15.83
C GLN A 54 5.57 -20.82 15.93
N ALA A 55 6.81 -20.47 16.30
CA ALA A 55 7.25 -19.08 16.35
C ALA A 55 7.27 -18.44 14.94
N ILE A 56 7.71 -19.17 13.92
CA ILE A 56 7.67 -18.72 12.52
C ILE A 56 6.23 -18.48 12.07
N VAL A 57 5.34 -19.44 12.29
CA VAL A 57 3.91 -19.32 11.92
C VAL A 57 3.28 -18.13 12.62
N THR A 58 3.58 -17.93 13.90
CA THR A 58 3.06 -16.80 14.69
C THR A 58 3.52 -15.47 14.11
N GLU A 59 4.78 -15.37 13.68
CA GLU A 59 5.31 -14.13 13.11
C GLU A 59 4.74 -13.81 11.73
N ILE A 60 4.52 -14.84 10.89
CA ILE A 60 3.84 -14.70 9.61
C ILE A 60 2.40 -14.22 9.83
N ALA A 61 1.67 -14.86 10.75
CA ALA A 61 0.29 -14.49 11.10
C ALA A 61 0.18 -13.06 11.65
N SER A 62 1.11 -12.67 12.53
CA SER A 62 1.19 -11.31 13.06
C SER A 62 1.42 -10.28 11.95
N THR A 63 2.29 -10.60 10.99
CA THR A 63 2.55 -9.73 9.85
C THR A 63 1.36 -9.63 8.90
N LEU A 64 0.65 -10.74 8.66
CA LEU A 64 -0.60 -10.79 7.90
C LEU A 64 -1.65 -9.86 8.52
N GLN A 65 -1.94 -10.03 9.81
CA GLN A 65 -2.90 -9.17 10.52
C GLN A 65 -2.49 -7.69 10.43
N SER A 66 -1.20 -7.39 10.60
CA SER A 66 -0.70 -6.01 10.48
C SER A 66 -0.92 -5.43 9.08
N LEU A 67 -0.70 -6.23 8.03
CA LEU A 67 -0.96 -5.81 6.65
C LEU A 67 -2.45 -5.53 6.42
N GLU A 68 -3.33 -6.41 6.87
CA GLU A 68 -4.78 -6.24 6.77
C GLU A 68 -5.24 -4.95 7.45
N ASP A 69 -4.78 -4.69 8.67
CA ASP A 69 -5.08 -3.45 9.39
C ASP A 69 -4.63 -2.20 8.62
N ILE A 70 -3.46 -2.27 7.96
CA ILE A 70 -2.94 -1.16 7.14
C ILE A 70 -3.77 -0.99 5.87
N ILE A 71 -4.20 -2.08 5.22
CA ILE A 71 -5.06 -2.05 4.03
C ILE A 71 -6.38 -1.37 4.38
N VAL A 72 -7.02 -1.74 5.49
CA VAL A 72 -8.26 -1.11 5.96
C VAL A 72 -8.06 0.38 6.20
N LYS A 73 -6.98 0.77 6.88
CA LYS A 73 -6.66 2.21 7.08
C LYS A 73 -6.46 2.96 5.77
N LYS A 74 -5.78 2.35 4.78
CA LYS A 74 -5.59 2.95 3.45
C LYS A 74 -6.92 3.12 2.72
N ALA A 75 -7.82 2.14 2.80
CA ALA A 75 -9.15 2.21 2.19
C ALA A 75 -10.00 3.33 2.77
N LEU A 76 -10.01 3.47 4.09
CA LEU A 76 -10.69 4.58 4.77
C LEU A 76 -10.08 5.94 4.37
N THR A 77 -8.75 6.03 4.30
CA THR A 77 -8.05 7.25 3.85
C THR A 77 -8.39 7.58 2.40
N TYR A 78 -8.52 6.56 1.54
CA TYR A 78 -8.88 6.73 0.13
C TYR A 78 -10.30 7.27 -0.01
N GLN A 79 -11.26 6.68 0.71
CA GLN A 79 -12.64 7.16 0.76
C GLN A 79 -12.73 8.62 1.22
N GLU A 80 -12.06 8.95 2.33
CA GLU A 80 -12.04 10.31 2.88
C GLU A 80 -11.50 11.32 1.85
N LEU A 81 -10.35 11.01 1.24
CA LEU A 81 -9.74 11.89 0.24
C LEU A 81 -10.60 12.04 -1.01
N ALA A 82 -11.25 10.97 -1.48
CA ALA A 82 -12.12 10.99 -2.64
C ALA A 82 -13.38 11.84 -2.39
N ARG A 83 -13.98 11.70 -1.21
CA ARG A 83 -15.12 12.53 -0.79
C ARG A 83 -14.73 13.99 -0.70
N ASP A 84 -13.62 14.30 -0.03
CA ASP A 84 -13.22 15.68 0.23
C ASP A 84 -12.75 16.42 -1.03
N SER A 85 -12.08 15.70 -1.95
CA SER A 85 -11.50 16.31 -3.16
C SER A 85 -12.45 16.29 -4.36
N PHE A 86 -13.34 15.30 -4.44
CA PHE A 86 -14.14 15.03 -5.64
C PHE A 86 -15.64 14.80 -5.36
N ASN A 87 -16.07 14.79 -4.09
CA ASN A 87 -17.45 14.48 -3.68
C ASN A 87 -17.92 13.09 -4.16
N GLU A 88 -16.99 12.13 -4.22
CA GLU A 88 -17.25 10.74 -4.56
C GLU A 88 -17.38 9.91 -3.27
N ASP A 89 -18.45 9.12 -3.17
CA ASP A 89 -18.65 8.21 -2.05
C ASP A 89 -18.19 6.80 -2.44
N ILE A 90 -16.98 6.45 -1.97
CA ILE A 90 -16.33 5.17 -2.29
C ILE A 90 -16.53 4.21 -1.13
N ASP A 91 -17.06 3.02 -1.44
CA ASP A 91 -17.20 1.92 -0.49
C ASP A 91 -15.83 1.26 -0.24
N PRO A 92 -15.25 1.38 0.97
CA PRO A 92 -13.93 0.84 1.28
C PRO A 92 -13.85 -0.68 1.12
N GLN A 93 -14.93 -1.40 1.45
CA GLN A 93 -14.94 -2.86 1.37
C GLN A 93 -14.89 -3.31 -0.08
N LYS A 94 -15.73 -2.73 -0.94
CA LYS A 94 -15.71 -3.07 -2.38
C LYS A 94 -14.38 -2.75 -3.04
N TRP A 95 -13.72 -1.68 -2.60
CA TRP A 95 -12.39 -1.32 -3.09
C TRP A 95 -11.33 -2.34 -2.67
N ILE A 96 -11.36 -2.79 -1.40
CA ILE A 96 -10.48 -3.86 -0.92
C ILE A 96 -10.77 -5.17 -1.65
N ASP A 97 -12.03 -5.55 -1.81
CA ASP A 97 -12.43 -6.78 -2.51
C ASP A 97 -11.94 -6.78 -3.95
N TYR A 98 -12.04 -5.64 -4.64
CA TYR A 98 -11.49 -5.49 -5.98
C TYR A 98 -9.97 -5.68 -5.99
N ALA A 99 -9.25 -4.99 -5.08
CA ALA A 99 -7.80 -5.09 -4.97
C ALA A 99 -7.35 -6.53 -4.66
N GLN A 100 -8.04 -7.23 -3.76
CA GLN A 100 -7.76 -8.63 -3.42
C GLN A 100 -7.99 -9.57 -4.61
N ASN A 101 -9.07 -9.37 -5.37
CA ASN A 101 -9.34 -10.17 -6.57
C ASN A 101 -8.25 -9.99 -7.64
N GLU A 102 -7.80 -8.76 -7.86
CA GLU A 102 -6.70 -8.47 -8.80
C GLU A 102 -5.37 -9.05 -8.30
N ALA A 103 -5.06 -8.89 -7.01
CA ALA A 103 -3.89 -9.47 -6.37
C ALA A 103 -3.89 -11.00 -6.44
N GLN A 104 -5.04 -11.64 -6.24
CA GLN A 104 -5.19 -13.08 -6.37
C GLN A 104 -4.85 -13.53 -7.78
N LYS A 105 -5.50 -12.97 -8.81
CA LYS A 105 -5.24 -13.32 -10.21
C LYS A 105 -3.76 -13.16 -10.56
N LEU A 106 -3.17 -12.01 -10.21
CA LEU A 106 -1.77 -11.72 -10.46
C LEU A 106 -0.85 -12.73 -9.76
N SER A 107 -1.17 -13.12 -8.52
CA SER A 107 -0.40 -14.15 -7.81
C SER A 107 -0.41 -15.50 -8.53
N TYR A 108 -1.51 -15.90 -9.16
CA TYR A 108 -1.61 -17.16 -9.94
C TYR A 108 -0.96 -17.05 -11.32
N GLU A 109 -0.93 -15.87 -11.92
CA GLU A 109 -0.26 -15.63 -13.20
C GLU A 109 1.27 -15.60 -13.04
N MET A 110 1.76 -14.97 -11.96
CA MET A 110 3.19 -14.80 -11.72
C MET A 110 3.87 -16.06 -11.17
N TYR A 111 3.13 -16.94 -10.49
CA TYR A 111 3.67 -18.11 -9.83
C TYR A 111 2.77 -19.33 -10.02
N ASN A 112 3.39 -20.48 -10.27
CA ASN A 112 2.66 -21.72 -10.36
C ASN A 112 2.18 -22.20 -8.97
N ASP A 113 1.22 -23.13 -8.94
CA ASP A 113 0.68 -23.70 -7.68
C ASP A 113 1.72 -24.43 -6.81
N LYS A 114 2.87 -24.77 -7.38
CA LYS A 114 3.95 -25.49 -6.69
C LYS A 114 5.00 -24.55 -6.08
N GLU A 115 5.07 -23.29 -6.51
CA GLU A 115 6.15 -22.36 -6.15
C GLU A 115 5.92 -21.65 -4.82
N ILE A 116 4.68 -21.33 -4.48
CA ILE A 116 4.34 -20.59 -3.25
C ILE A 116 3.11 -21.26 -2.65
N LYS A 117 3.31 -22.28 -1.81
CA LYS A 117 2.22 -23.05 -1.22
C LYS A 117 1.85 -22.51 0.16
N TYR A 118 2.84 -22.24 1.02
CA TYR A 118 2.58 -21.81 2.40
C TYR A 118 2.39 -20.31 2.52
N LEU A 119 3.07 -19.52 1.68
CA LEU A 119 3.04 -18.06 1.76
C LEU A 119 2.08 -17.42 0.75
N ARG A 120 1.23 -18.19 0.07
CA ARG A 120 0.37 -17.64 -1.00
C ARG A 120 -0.57 -16.56 -0.49
N HIS A 121 -1.23 -16.83 0.63
CA HIS A 121 -2.13 -15.86 1.23
C HIS A 121 -1.37 -14.59 1.64
N PHE A 122 -0.18 -14.73 2.22
CA PHE A 122 0.70 -13.60 2.52
C PHE A 122 1.05 -12.79 1.27
N HIS A 123 1.43 -13.44 0.18
CA HIS A 123 1.74 -12.79 -1.08
C HIS A 123 0.52 -12.05 -1.67
N ILE A 124 -0.68 -12.64 -1.62
CA ILE A 124 -1.92 -11.98 -2.07
C ILE A 124 -2.21 -10.73 -1.23
N VAL A 125 -2.14 -10.84 0.10
CA VAL A 125 -2.37 -9.70 1.00
C VAL A 125 -1.31 -8.61 0.78
N TRP A 126 -0.08 -9.00 0.53
CA TRP A 126 1.00 -8.09 0.18
C TRP A 126 0.73 -7.35 -1.15
N LEU A 127 0.39 -8.06 -2.23
CA LEU A 127 0.02 -7.45 -3.51
C LEU A 127 -1.19 -6.52 -3.37
N THR A 128 -2.15 -6.89 -2.53
CA THR A 128 -3.31 -6.04 -2.19
C THR A 128 -2.84 -4.74 -1.55
N TRP A 129 -1.91 -4.82 -0.59
CA TRP A 129 -1.32 -3.64 0.04
C TRP A 129 -0.59 -2.75 -0.97
N VAL A 130 0.20 -3.33 -1.89
CA VAL A 130 0.90 -2.57 -2.95
C VAL A 130 -0.10 -1.83 -3.82
N PHE A 131 -1.16 -2.51 -4.25
CA PHE A 131 -2.23 -1.91 -5.04
C PHE A 131 -2.87 -0.72 -4.30
N CYS A 132 -3.30 -0.92 -3.05
CA CYS A 132 -3.92 0.12 -2.25
C CYS A 132 -2.98 1.32 -2.00
N ASP A 133 -1.69 1.06 -1.81
CA ASP A 133 -0.69 2.12 -1.62
C ASP A 133 -0.50 2.97 -2.89
N GLU A 134 -0.38 2.34 -4.05
CA GLU A 134 -0.21 3.02 -5.34
C GLU A 134 -1.44 3.82 -5.74
N GLU A 135 -2.64 3.27 -5.58
CA GLU A 135 -3.89 3.98 -5.87
C GLU A 135 -4.08 5.20 -4.96
N LEU A 136 -3.76 5.07 -3.66
CA LEU A 136 -3.80 6.20 -2.74
C LEU A 136 -2.77 7.29 -3.10
N LYS A 137 -1.55 6.92 -3.51
CA LYS A 137 -0.56 7.88 -4.02
C LYS A 137 -1.07 8.62 -5.26
N LYS A 138 -1.65 7.91 -6.22
CA LYS A 138 -2.23 8.52 -7.44
C LYS A 138 -3.33 9.51 -7.09
N LEU A 139 -4.24 9.16 -6.17
CA LEU A 139 -5.32 10.03 -5.73
C LEU A 139 -4.77 11.30 -5.04
N ARG A 140 -3.77 11.16 -4.17
CA ARG A 140 -3.10 12.31 -3.51
C ARG A 140 -2.46 13.26 -4.51
N ILE A 141 -1.74 12.73 -5.50
CA ILE A 141 -1.10 13.54 -6.55
C ILE A 141 -2.17 14.29 -7.35
N LYS A 142 -3.25 13.60 -7.74
CA LYS A 142 -4.38 14.21 -8.46
C LYS A 142 -5.03 15.33 -7.64
N ALA A 143 -5.38 15.05 -6.39
CA ALA A 143 -6.00 16.03 -5.48
C ALA A 143 -5.12 17.27 -5.29
N SER A 144 -3.81 17.08 -5.05
CA SER A 144 -2.86 18.20 -4.91
C SER A 144 -2.77 19.03 -6.19
N ARG A 145 -2.66 18.39 -7.36
CA ARG A 145 -2.60 19.08 -8.64
C ARG A 145 -3.86 19.91 -8.90
N ASP A 146 -5.03 19.35 -8.65
CA ASP A 146 -6.32 20.01 -8.90
C ASP A 146 -6.52 21.19 -7.93
N LEU A 147 -6.08 21.06 -6.67
CA LEU A 147 -6.03 22.15 -5.71
C LEU A 147 -5.13 23.31 -6.19
N TYR A 148 -3.92 23.01 -6.67
CA TYR A 148 -3.01 24.03 -7.22
C TYR A 148 -3.62 24.75 -8.43
N HIS A 149 -4.28 24.03 -9.34
CA HIS A 149 -4.98 24.65 -10.46
C HIS A 149 -6.15 25.53 -10.01
N HIS A 150 -6.89 25.10 -8.99
CA HIS A 150 -7.99 25.89 -8.45
C HIS A 150 -7.50 27.21 -7.84
N ILE A 151 -6.46 27.16 -6.99
CA ILE A 151 -5.84 28.36 -6.39
C ILE A 151 -5.36 29.33 -7.49
N GLY A 152 -4.64 28.81 -8.49
CA GLY A 152 -4.15 29.63 -9.60
C GLY A 152 -5.26 30.25 -10.46
N LYS A 153 -6.42 29.60 -10.56
CA LYS A 153 -7.60 30.17 -11.23
C LYS A 153 -8.24 31.28 -10.41
N VAL A 154 -8.41 31.08 -9.10
CA VAL A 154 -8.98 32.07 -8.18
C VAL A 154 -8.13 33.34 -8.15
N GLU A 155 -6.80 33.22 -8.10
CA GLU A 155 -5.89 34.38 -8.16
C GLU A 155 -6.02 35.13 -9.48
N LYS A 156 -6.06 34.43 -10.61
CA LYS A 156 -6.25 35.06 -11.94
C LYS A 156 -7.60 35.78 -12.02
N ASP A 157 -8.67 35.16 -11.54
CA ASP A 157 -10.01 35.75 -11.54
C ASP A 157 -10.07 36.98 -10.62
N TYR A 158 -9.41 36.95 -9.47
CA TYR A 158 -9.28 38.10 -8.57
C TYR A 158 -8.51 39.26 -9.22
N VAL A 159 -7.36 38.99 -9.84
CA VAL A 159 -6.57 40.02 -10.56
C VAL A 159 -7.37 40.62 -11.71
N LYS A 160 -8.11 39.78 -12.47
CA LYS A 160 -8.96 40.24 -13.56
C LYS A 160 -10.07 41.17 -13.07
N LYS A 161 -10.82 40.78 -12.04
CA LYS A 161 -11.86 41.62 -11.40
C LYS A 161 -11.29 42.94 -10.88
N ARG A 162 -10.14 42.91 -10.19
CA ARG A 162 -9.48 44.13 -9.71
C ARG A 162 -9.09 45.06 -10.85
N THR A 163 -8.57 44.51 -11.95
CA THR A 163 -8.17 45.28 -13.13
C THR A 163 -9.38 45.90 -13.83
N GLU A 164 -10.50 45.18 -13.91
CA GLU A 164 -11.76 45.69 -14.45
C GLU A 164 -12.32 46.84 -13.60
N ILE A 165 -12.33 46.72 -12.27
CA ILE A 165 -12.75 47.80 -11.35
C ILE A 165 -11.86 49.05 -11.48
N LEU A 166 -10.55 48.86 -11.63
CA LEU A 166 -9.62 49.99 -11.82
C LEU A 166 -9.80 50.68 -13.17
N LYS A 167 -10.17 49.94 -14.21
CA LYS A 167 -10.51 50.51 -15.52
C LYS A 167 -11.84 51.27 -15.47
N SER A 168 -12.88 50.69 -14.87
CA SER A 168 -14.20 51.34 -14.78
C SER A 168 -14.13 52.66 -14.00
N LYS A 169 -13.38 52.73 -12.89
CA LYS A 169 -13.18 53.98 -12.14
C LYS A 169 -12.46 55.07 -12.94
N LYS A 170 -11.52 54.69 -13.82
CA LYS A 170 -10.81 55.64 -14.69
C LYS A 170 -11.69 56.23 -15.78
N ASP A 171 -12.70 55.48 -16.22
CA ASP A 171 -13.65 55.93 -17.22
C ASP A 171 -14.77 56.81 -16.60
N GLU A 172 -15.11 56.58 -15.33
CA GLU A 172 -16.03 57.45 -14.56
C GLU A 172 -15.42 58.83 -14.22
N GLU A 173 -14.11 58.93 -13.98
CA GLU A 173 -13.42 60.21 -13.74
C GLU A 173 -13.20 61.06 -15.02
N LYS A 174 -13.54 60.54 -16.20
CA LYS A 174 -13.41 61.24 -17.49
C LYS A 174 -14.70 61.91 -17.98
N TRP A 175 -15.80 61.76 -17.24
CA TRP A 175 -17.07 62.46 -17.48
C TRP A 175 -17.30 63.53 -16.41
#